data_AF-A0AAF0HY68-F1
#
_entry.id   AF-A0AAF0HY68-F1
#
_cell.length_a   1.000
_cell.length_b   1.000
_cell.length_c   1.000
_cell.angle_alpha   90.00
_cell.angle_beta   90.00
_cell.angle_gamma   90.00
#
_symmetry.space_group_name_H-M   'P 1'
#
loop_
_entity.id
_entity.type
_entity.pdbx_description
1 polymer ?
#
loop_
_entity_poly.entity_id
_entity_poly.type
_entity_poly.pdbx_seq_one_letter_code
_entity_poly.pdbx_strand_id
1 'polypeptide(L)'
;MTRTPLYLVAIGLALGSAAAVAQLPGLGSSVPGLPSLGGMGAGNAAGVLSYCVKNKLVNATSGEAVLGQLTKKPGVKDSDGFKVGQGGTIKTDKNSLSLDNLTGQAKTKMCDAVLKQSKSLL
;
A
#
# COMPACT_ATOMS: atom_id res chain seq x y z
N MET A 1 -59.19 16.22 -9.45
CA MET A 1 -58.86 14.91 -10.05
C MET A 1 -57.43 14.96 -10.55
N THR A 2 -56.58 14.18 -9.90
CA THR A 2 -55.12 14.12 -9.95
C THR A 2 -54.62 13.32 -11.15
N ARG A 3 -53.64 13.84 -11.91
CA ARG A 3 -52.81 13.03 -12.84
C ARG A 3 -51.37 13.53 -12.89
N THR A 4 -50.59 13.08 -11.91
CA THR A 4 -49.12 13.01 -11.95
C THR A 4 -48.71 11.79 -12.79
N PRO A 5 -47.72 11.89 -13.69
CA PRO A 5 -46.87 10.75 -13.99
C PRO A 5 -45.48 10.97 -13.39
N LEU A 6 -45.25 10.19 -12.34
CA LEU A 6 -43.98 9.77 -11.78
C LEU A 6 -43.05 9.27 -12.91
N TYR A 7 -41.96 9.99 -13.21
CA TYR A 7 -40.85 9.47 -14.01
C TYR A 7 -39.65 9.21 -13.08
N LEU A 8 -39.59 7.97 -12.60
CA LEU A 8 -38.41 7.36 -12.01
C LEU A 8 -37.44 7.02 -13.14
N VAL A 9 -36.31 7.71 -13.22
CA VAL A 9 -35.10 7.18 -13.88
C VAL A 9 -33.96 7.27 -12.86
N ALA A 10 -33.66 6.11 -12.28
CA ALA A 10 -32.56 5.91 -11.36
C ALA A 10 -31.23 6.13 -12.08
N ILE A 11 -30.48 7.13 -11.65
CA ILE A 11 -29.07 7.31 -12.00
C ILE A 11 -28.27 6.30 -11.17
N GLY A 12 -28.05 5.11 -11.73
CA GLY A 12 -27.09 4.15 -11.20
C GLY A 12 -25.67 4.58 -11.57
N LEU A 13 -25.02 5.31 -10.66
CA LEU A 13 -23.59 5.62 -10.75
C LEU A 13 -22.75 4.33 -10.64
N ALA A 14 -21.65 4.37 -11.37
CA ALA A 14 -20.74 3.28 -11.62
C ALA A 14 -19.78 2.96 -10.44
N LEU A 15 -19.02 1.89 -10.66
CA LEU A 15 -17.67 1.60 -10.17
C LEU A 15 -17.52 0.98 -8.78
N GLY A 16 -16.96 -0.22 -8.78
CA GLY A 16 -16.45 -0.88 -7.60
C GLY A 16 -15.94 -2.28 -7.92
N SER A 17 -14.94 -2.40 -8.80
CA SER A 17 -14.13 -3.61 -8.89
C SER A 17 -13.53 -3.86 -7.51
N ALA A 18 -14.09 -4.82 -6.77
CA ALA A 18 -13.43 -5.41 -5.64
C ALA A 18 -12.11 -6.00 -6.15
N ALA A 19 -11.02 -5.25 -6.01
CA ALA A 19 -9.69 -5.81 -6.09
C ALA A 19 -9.62 -6.85 -4.96
N ALA A 20 -9.83 -8.11 -5.33
CA ALA A 20 -9.50 -9.23 -4.49
C ALA A 20 -8.02 -9.06 -4.12
N VAL A 21 -7.78 -8.56 -2.90
CA VAL A 21 -6.48 -8.54 -2.28
C VAL A 21 -6.09 -10.00 -2.14
N ALA A 22 -5.29 -10.48 -3.09
CA ALA A 22 -4.64 -11.76 -2.99
C ALA A 22 -3.86 -11.76 -1.68
N GLN A 23 -4.38 -12.48 -0.68
CA GLN A 23 -3.65 -12.83 0.51
C GLN A 23 -2.46 -13.68 0.05
N LEU A 24 -1.34 -13.04 -0.30
CA LEU A 24 -0.17 -13.76 -0.75
C LEU A 24 0.37 -14.61 0.42
N PRO A 25 0.43 -15.94 0.26
CA PRO A 25 1.06 -16.80 1.24
C PRO A 25 2.57 -16.67 1.10
N GLY A 26 3.25 -16.13 2.11
CA GLY A 26 4.71 -16.14 2.11
C GLY A 26 5.40 -15.30 3.17
N LEU A 27 4.89 -14.12 3.50
CA LEU A 27 5.62 -13.18 4.38
C LEU A 27 4.81 -12.60 5.55
N GLY A 28 3.55 -13.00 5.70
CA GLY A 28 2.66 -12.46 6.74
C GLY A 28 2.85 -13.02 8.15
N SER A 29 3.68 -14.05 8.37
CA SER A 29 3.53 -14.89 9.57
C SER A 29 4.80 -15.29 10.31
N SER A 30 6.00 -14.91 9.88
CA SER A 30 7.23 -15.56 10.39
C SER A 30 8.30 -14.64 10.99
N VAL A 31 8.01 -13.35 11.25
CA VAL A 31 8.91 -12.52 12.07
C VAL A 31 8.21 -12.08 13.36
N PRO A 32 8.50 -12.72 14.51
CA PRO A 32 7.96 -12.30 15.80
C PRO A 32 8.26 -10.81 16.07
N GLY A 33 7.23 -10.01 16.33
CA GLY A 33 7.37 -8.59 16.68
C GLY A 33 7.32 -7.59 15.53
N LEU A 34 7.21 -8.02 14.26
CA LEU A 34 6.92 -7.12 13.13
C LEU A 34 5.45 -7.24 12.70
N PRO A 35 4.75 -6.14 12.39
CA PRO A 35 3.40 -6.22 11.88
C PRO A 35 3.41 -6.92 10.52
N SER A 36 2.43 -7.80 10.30
CA SER A 36 2.23 -8.43 9.01
C SER A 36 2.02 -7.37 7.94
N LEU A 37 2.87 -7.36 6.91
CA LEU A 37 2.68 -6.54 5.72
C LEU A 37 1.64 -7.15 4.76
N GLY A 38 1.06 -8.30 5.12
CA GLY A 38 -0.09 -8.89 4.44
C GLY A 38 -1.29 -7.96 4.50
N GLY A 39 -1.87 -7.64 3.34
CA GLY A 39 -2.92 -6.63 3.22
C GLY A 39 -2.41 -5.20 2.98
N MET A 40 -1.09 -4.97 2.94
CA MET A 40 -0.55 -3.69 2.45
C MET A 40 -0.84 -3.56 0.95
N GLY A 41 -1.60 -2.54 0.56
CA GLY A 41 -1.84 -2.24 -0.85
C GLY A 41 -0.59 -1.71 -1.57
N ALA A 42 -0.52 -1.94 -2.89
CA ALA A 42 0.60 -1.50 -3.74
C ALA A 42 0.90 0.01 -3.63
N GLY A 43 -0.14 0.83 -3.44
CA GLY A 43 -0.04 2.25 -3.10
C GLY A 43 0.85 2.52 -1.89
N ASN A 44 0.49 1.95 -0.74
CA ASN A 44 1.23 2.14 0.50
C ASN A 44 2.63 1.52 0.44
N ALA A 45 2.76 0.33 -0.15
CA ALA A 45 4.05 -0.32 -0.35
C ALA A 45 5.02 0.58 -1.15
N ALA A 46 4.55 1.16 -2.27
CA ALA A 46 5.35 2.09 -3.07
C ALA A 46 5.71 3.37 -2.31
N GLY A 47 4.77 3.93 -1.56
CA GLY A 47 5.02 5.14 -0.77
C GLY A 47 6.08 4.90 0.30
N VAL A 48 5.93 3.82 1.09
CA VAL A 48 6.88 3.47 2.15
C VAL A 48 8.24 3.11 1.57
N LEU A 49 8.28 2.38 0.44
CA LEU A 49 9.53 2.07 -0.25
C LEU A 49 10.25 3.35 -0.70
N SER A 50 9.54 4.35 -1.21
CA SER A 50 10.12 5.65 -1.55
C SER A 50 10.73 6.34 -0.32
N TYR A 51 10.03 6.32 0.82
CA TYR A 51 10.59 6.83 2.08
C TYR A 51 11.86 6.06 2.47
N CYS A 52 11.85 4.73 2.38
CA CYS A 52 13.01 3.90 2.74
C CYS A 52 14.23 4.16 1.85
N VAL A 53 14.04 4.32 0.54
CA VAL A 53 15.12 4.68 -0.40
C VAL A 53 15.67 6.08 -0.09
N LYS A 54 14.79 7.06 0.13
CA LYS A 54 15.18 8.44 0.45
C LYS A 54 16.02 8.53 1.72
N ASN A 55 15.69 7.73 2.73
CA ASN A 55 16.41 7.67 4.01
C ASN A 55 17.58 6.67 4.02
N LYS A 56 17.93 6.06 2.88
CA LYS A 56 18.97 5.03 2.74
C LYS A 56 18.81 3.85 3.72
N LEU A 57 17.57 3.46 3.97
CA LEU A 57 17.20 2.34 4.85
C LEU A 57 17.15 0.99 4.10
N VAL A 58 17.27 1.02 2.76
CA VAL A 58 17.36 -0.15 1.87
C VAL A 58 18.39 0.11 0.78
N ASN A 59 18.76 -0.95 0.05
CA ASN A 59 19.53 -0.81 -1.18
C ASN A 59 18.78 0.10 -2.18
N ALA A 60 19.35 1.26 -2.47
CA ALA A 60 18.74 2.29 -3.31
C ALA A 60 18.40 1.75 -4.71
N THR A 61 19.34 1.07 -5.37
CA THR A 61 19.15 0.51 -6.72
C THR A 61 17.96 -0.45 -6.80
N SER A 62 17.87 -1.40 -5.86
CA SER A 62 16.76 -2.35 -5.80
C SER A 62 15.45 -1.67 -5.44
N GLY A 63 15.49 -0.71 -4.51
CA GLY A 63 14.32 0.04 -4.08
C GLY A 63 13.75 0.91 -5.19
N GLU A 64 14.60 1.63 -5.92
CA GLU A 64 14.20 2.48 -7.06
C GLU A 64 13.63 1.66 -8.22
N ALA A 65 14.25 0.51 -8.53
CA ALA A 65 13.75 -0.38 -9.58
C ALA A 65 12.33 -0.92 -9.26
N VAL A 66 12.12 -1.38 -8.02
CA VAL A 66 10.82 -1.90 -7.58
C VAL A 66 9.79 -0.77 -7.44
N LEU A 67 10.20 0.38 -6.90
CA LEU A 67 9.37 1.58 -6.81
C LEU A 67 8.89 2.03 -8.19
N GLY A 68 9.79 2.06 -9.17
CA GLY A 68 9.47 2.40 -10.56
C GLY A 68 8.44 1.45 -11.17
N GLN A 69 8.53 0.15 -10.86
CA GLN A 69 7.55 -0.82 -11.36
C GLN A 69 6.19 -0.70 -10.65
N LEU A 70 6.17 -0.50 -9.33
CA LEU A 70 4.91 -0.29 -8.60
C LEU A 70 4.20 1.00 -9.04
N THR A 71 4.94 2.09 -9.19
CA THR A 71 4.36 3.39 -9.57
C THR A 71 3.90 3.46 -11.02
N LYS A 72 4.30 2.50 -11.88
CA LYS A 72 3.74 2.30 -13.22
C LYS A 72 2.38 1.62 -13.20
N LYS A 73 2.00 0.94 -12.12
CA LYS A 73 0.68 0.30 -12.00
C LYS A 73 -0.39 1.41 -11.84
N PRO A 74 -1.53 1.30 -12.54
CA PRO A 74 -2.58 2.33 -12.50
C PRO A 74 -3.14 2.47 -11.08
N GLY A 75 -3.37 3.71 -10.65
CA GLY A 75 -3.96 4.04 -9.35
C GLY A 75 -3.01 3.97 -8.15
N VAL A 76 -1.76 3.50 -8.31
CA VAL A 76 -0.79 3.45 -7.20
C VAL A 76 -0.41 4.85 -6.74
N LYS A 77 0.00 5.72 -7.67
CA LYS A 77 0.48 7.09 -7.35
C LYS A 77 -0.64 7.98 -6.80
N ASP A 78 -1.87 7.74 -7.22
CA ASP A 78 -3.05 8.51 -6.84
C ASP A 78 -3.71 8.01 -5.55
N SER A 79 -3.30 6.84 -5.05
CA SER A 79 -3.87 6.27 -3.82
C SER A 79 -3.47 7.05 -2.56
N ASP A 80 -4.39 7.16 -1.60
CA ASP A 80 -4.09 7.71 -0.28
C ASP A 80 -2.97 6.93 0.42
N GLY A 81 -2.93 5.61 0.21
CA GLY A 81 -1.89 4.73 0.70
C GLY A 81 -0.49 5.20 0.29
N PHE A 82 -0.31 5.64 -0.96
CA PHE A 82 0.96 6.15 -1.46
C PHE A 82 1.40 7.45 -0.77
N LYS A 83 0.47 8.38 -0.55
CA LYS A 83 0.75 9.63 0.19
C LYS A 83 1.12 9.35 1.64
N VAL A 84 0.37 8.49 2.32
CA VAL A 84 0.65 8.05 3.70
C VAL A 84 1.99 7.32 3.78
N GLY A 85 2.28 6.46 2.81
CA GLY A 85 3.53 5.71 2.75
C GLY A 85 4.76 6.60 2.55
N GLN A 86 4.66 7.65 1.73
CA GLN A 86 5.75 8.61 1.54
C GLN A 86 6.14 9.33 2.83
N GLY A 87 5.21 9.46 3.78
CA GLY A 87 5.46 9.95 5.13
C GLY A 87 6.04 8.89 6.09
N GLY A 88 6.48 7.73 5.58
CA GLY A 88 7.04 6.66 6.40
C GLY A 88 6.01 5.86 7.18
N THR A 89 4.72 5.93 6.82
CA THR A 89 3.67 5.18 7.53
C THR A 89 3.21 3.96 6.74
N ILE A 90 3.42 2.79 7.34
CA ILE A 90 2.89 1.51 6.87
C ILE A 90 1.43 1.42 7.29
N LYS A 91 0.52 1.35 6.32
CA LYS A 91 -0.92 1.19 6.54
C LYS A 91 -1.38 -0.12 5.91
N THR A 92 -1.91 -0.99 6.75
CA THR A 92 -2.57 -2.24 6.36
C THR A 92 -4.05 -2.18 6.73
N ASP A 93 -4.83 -3.17 6.31
CA ASP A 93 -6.27 -3.22 6.62
C ASP A 93 -6.57 -3.24 8.13
N LYS A 94 -5.63 -3.75 8.94
CA LYS A 94 -5.83 -3.97 10.38
C LYS A 94 -5.02 -3.03 11.27
N ASN A 95 -3.96 -2.40 10.77
CA ASN A 95 -3.07 -1.61 11.60
C ASN A 95 -2.37 -0.49 10.81
N SER A 96 -1.84 0.50 11.53
CA SER A 96 -0.99 1.56 10.98
C SER A 96 0.25 1.71 11.85
N LEU A 97 1.43 1.61 11.25
CA LEU A 97 2.73 1.75 11.92
C LEU A 97 3.53 2.85 11.24
N SER A 98 3.89 3.89 11.98
CA SER A 98 4.87 4.86 11.50
C SER A 98 6.29 4.35 11.76
N LEU A 99 7.12 4.35 10.72
CA LEU A 99 8.54 4.06 10.80
C LEU A 99 9.25 5.05 11.71
N ASP A 100 8.72 6.26 11.92
CA ASP A 100 9.33 7.26 12.80
C ASP A 100 9.36 6.86 14.27
N ASN A 101 8.42 6.02 14.70
CA ASN A 101 8.36 5.49 16.06
C ASN A 101 9.33 4.32 16.31
N LEU A 102 10.06 3.88 15.28
CA LEU A 102 10.99 2.76 15.37
C LEU A 102 12.43 3.25 15.53
N THR A 103 13.24 2.44 16.21
CA THR A 103 14.69 2.64 16.29
C THR A 103 15.36 2.33 14.95
N GLY A 104 16.54 2.89 14.67
CA GLY A 104 17.20 2.81 13.36
C GLY A 104 17.32 1.39 12.79
N GLN A 105 17.71 0.42 13.62
CA GLN A 105 17.79 -0.99 13.20
C GLN A 105 16.42 -1.58 12.84
N ALA A 106 15.38 -1.27 13.61
CA ALA A 106 14.02 -1.71 13.32
C ALA A 106 13.48 -1.06 12.04
N LYS A 107 13.76 0.24 11.80
CA LYS A 107 13.40 0.93 10.54
C LYS A 107 14.00 0.21 9.32
N THR A 108 15.30 -0.10 9.35
CA THR A 108 15.97 -0.83 8.27
C THR A 108 15.31 -2.19 8.00
N LYS A 109 15.05 -2.98 9.06
CA LYS A 109 14.39 -4.29 8.91
C LYS A 109 12.98 -4.19 8.32
N MET A 110 12.20 -3.19 8.73
CA MET A 110 10.88 -2.93 8.14
C MET A 110 11.00 -2.55 6.67
N CYS A 111 11.92 -1.67 6.34
CA CYS A 111 12.13 -1.24 4.97
C CYS A 111 12.60 -2.40 4.06
N ASP A 112 13.44 -3.30 4.55
CA ASP A 112 13.81 -4.54 3.85
C ASP A 112 12.60 -5.47 3.64
N ALA A 113 11.73 -5.58 4.65
CA ALA A 113 10.50 -6.36 4.54
C ALA A 113 9.52 -5.73 3.53
N VAL A 114 9.39 -4.40 3.52
CA VAL A 114 8.59 -3.65 2.54
C VAL A 114 9.15 -3.84 1.13
N LEU A 115 10.47 -3.83 0.95
CA LEU A 115 11.10 -4.10 -0.36
C LEU A 115 10.75 -5.53 -0.84
N LYS A 116 10.85 -6.54 0.02
CA LYS A 116 10.46 -7.92 -0.32
C LYS A 116 8.97 -8.03 -0.65
N GLN A 117 8.12 -7.40 0.16
CA GLN A 117 6.68 -7.37 -0.08
C GLN A 117 6.35 -6.67 -1.41
N SER A 118 6.98 -5.52 -1.66
CA SER A 118 6.83 -4.75 -2.90
C SER A 118 7.20 -5.57 -4.12
N LYS A 119 8.30 -6.33 -4.07
CA LYS A 119 8.69 -7.28 -5.13
C LYS A 119 7.63 -8.35 -5.36
N SER A 120 6.94 -8.77 -4.31
CA SER A 120 5.88 -9.77 -4.36
C SER A 120 4.56 -9.24 -4.95
N LEU A 121 4.40 -7.91 -5.07
CA LEU A 121 3.22 -7.22 -5.60
C LEU A 121 3.39 -6.77 -7.07
N LEU A 122 4.59 -6.95 -7.62
CA LEU A 122 4.86 -6.70 -9.04
C LEU A 122 4.16 -7.75 -9.88
#